data_AF-A0A7S1NDB6-F1
#
_entry.id   AF-A0A7S1NDB6-F1
#
_cell.length_a   1.000
_cell.length_b   1.000
_cell.length_c   1.000
_cell.angle_alpha   90.00
_cell.angle_beta   90.00
_cell.angle_gamma   90.00
#
_symmetry.space_group_name_H-M   'P 1'
#
loop_
_entity.id
_entity.type
_entity.pdbx_description
1 polymer ?
#
loop_
_entity_poly.entity_id
_entity_poly.type
_entity_poly.pdbx_seq_one_letter_code
_entity_poly.pdbx_strand_id
1 'polypeptide(L)'
;AGVICSVRGLQSSVLKTATLASDPRTPPCKPMALPAAPIVQFVVSPKNIEEMHKLHAGLQLLHKADAQIESVVRDVEVIVKAAGEVHAQRCLKDLQEVFAKIELNISDPIVSLKETIAVDEEVFTYKQMERKRSTVFTTNKQCRITLRAMPLPTVIKDFIEAHEKGLEELC
;
A
#
# COMPACT_ATOMS: atom_id res chain seq x y z
N ALA A 1 9.74 20.73 27.01
CA ALA A 1 9.47 19.51 26.22
C ALA A 1 8.02 19.08 26.47
N GLY A 2 7.36 18.41 25.52
CA GLY A 2 5.96 17.99 25.65
C GLY A 2 4.91 19.04 25.23
N VAL A 3 5.26 19.95 24.32
CA VAL A 3 4.34 20.96 23.78
C VAL A 3 4.05 20.65 22.32
N ILE A 4 2.83 20.93 21.88
CA ILE A 4 2.43 20.87 20.47
C ILE A 4 2.81 22.20 19.81
N CYS A 5 3.62 22.15 18.77
CA CYS A 5 4.02 23.32 17.99
C CYS A 5 3.91 23.03 16.49
N SER A 6 3.58 24.05 15.70
CA SER A 6 3.65 23.99 14.25
C SER A 6 5.05 24.38 13.78
N VAL A 7 5.56 23.67 12.79
CA VAL A 7 6.86 23.96 12.17
C VAL A 7 6.61 24.40 10.73
N ARG A 8 7.11 25.59 10.38
CA ARG A 8 6.99 26.16 9.03
C ARG A 8 8.32 26.00 8.27
N GLY A 9 8.24 25.81 6.96
CA GLY A 9 9.41 25.78 6.06
C GLY A 9 9.86 24.37 5.64
N LEU A 10 9.29 23.31 6.21
CA LEU A 10 9.63 21.92 5.90
C LEU A 10 8.71 21.24 4.88
N GLN A 11 7.91 22.02 4.14
CA GLN A 11 6.87 21.50 3.26
C GLN A 11 7.43 20.66 2.11
N SER A 12 8.64 20.93 1.61
CA SER A 12 9.25 20.18 0.51
C SER A 12 9.92 18.88 0.96
N SER A 13 10.35 18.80 2.22
CA SER A 13 11.18 17.69 2.73
C SER A 13 10.37 16.61 3.46
N VAL A 14 9.18 16.94 3.96
CA VAL A 14 8.34 16.01 4.73
C VAL A 14 7.12 15.61 3.90
N LEU A 15 6.98 14.30 3.68
CA LEU A 15 5.83 13.71 2.97
C LEU A 15 4.70 13.32 3.92
N LYS A 16 4.96 12.43 4.88
CA LYS A 16 3.96 11.95 5.85
C LYS A 16 4.39 12.14 7.30
N THR A 17 5.56 11.60 7.64
CA THR A 17 6.14 11.71 8.98
C THR A 17 7.63 12.02 8.85
N ALA A 18 8.14 12.81 9.78
CA ALA A 18 9.56 13.11 9.88
C ALA A 18 9.93 13.34 11.34
N THR A 19 11.12 12.91 11.70
CA THR A 19 11.71 13.18 13.01
C THR A 19 12.75 14.27 12.84
N LEU A 20 12.57 15.39 13.54
CA LEU A 20 13.54 16.48 13.53
C LEU A 20 14.53 16.28 14.67
N ALA A 21 15.80 16.18 14.33
CA ALA A 21 16.89 16.05 15.27
C ALA A 21 18.03 17.00 14.89
N SER A 22 18.76 17.49 15.90
CA SER A 22 19.94 18.33 15.68
C SER A 22 21.16 17.52 15.21
N ASP A 23 21.27 16.26 15.64
CA ASP A 23 22.32 15.33 15.20
C ASP A 23 21.78 14.38 14.13
N PRO A 24 22.40 14.30 12.94
CA PRO A 24 21.99 13.39 11.86
C PRO A 24 22.10 11.90 12.21
N ARG A 25 22.83 11.53 13.27
CA ARG A 25 22.99 10.14 13.73
C ARG A 25 21.83 9.68 14.62
N THR A 26 20.90 10.57 14.94
CA THR A 26 19.75 10.24 15.79
C THR A 26 18.81 9.29 15.02
N PRO A 27 18.44 8.13 15.59
CA PRO A 27 17.50 7.23 14.95
C PRO A 27 16.12 7.91 14.82
N PRO A 28 15.40 7.71 13.70
CA PRO A 28 14.08 8.27 13.52
C PRO A 28 13.08 7.64 14.50
N CYS A 29 12.07 8.42 14.91
CA CYS A 29 10.92 7.88 15.65
C CYS A 29 10.19 6.85 14.79
N LYS A 30 9.67 5.80 15.43
CA LYS A 30 8.91 4.75 14.76
C LYS A 30 7.71 5.35 14.01
N PRO A 31 7.51 5.03 12.72
CA PRO A 31 6.38 5.56 11.96
C PRO A 31 5.05 5.06 12.55
N MET A 32 4.03 5.91 12.45
CA MET A 32 2.70 5.60 12.94
C MET A 32 2.13 4.36 12.22
N ALA A 33 1.64 3.39 12.99
CA ALA A 33 0.90 2.26 12.42
C ALA A 33 -0.50 2.72 12.05
N LEU A 34 -0.81 2.77 10.76
CA LEU A 34 -2.17 2.98 10.30
C LEU A 34 -3.00 1.72 10.58
N PRO A 35 -4.25 1.86 11.04
CA PRO A 35 -5.07 0.74 11.51
C PRO A 35 -5.53 -0.20 10.39
N ALA A 36 -5.51 0.24 9.12
CA ALA A 36 -5.87 -0.58 7.98
C ALA A 36 -5.10 -0.14 6.73
N ALA A 37 -4.66 -1.11 5.93
CA ALA A 37 -4.10 -0.86 4.61
C ALA A 37 -5.20 -0.40 3.64
N PRO A 38 -4.90 0.46 2.64
CA PRO A 38 -5.86 0.88 1.64
C PRO A 38 -6.37 -0.31 0.80
N ILE A 39 -7.69 -0.48 0.73
CA ILE A 39 -8.33 -1.63 0.05
C ILE A 39 -8.89 -1.24 -1.31
N VAL A 40 -9.43 -0.02 -1.41
CA VAL A 40 -10.10 0.49 -2.60
C VAL A 40 -9.10 1.27 -3.44
N GLN A 41 -9.04 0.95 -4.73
CA GLN A 41 -8.14 1.57 -5.69
C GLN A 41 -8.96 2.21 -6.80
N PHE A 42 -8.49 3.33 -7.33
CA PHE A 42 -9.13 4.03 -8.42
C PHE A 42 -8.05 4.64 -9.31
N VAL A 43 -8.30 4.61 -10.61
CA VAL A 43 -7.43 5.22 -11.61
C VAL A 43 -7.94 6.64 -11.84
N VAL A 44 -7.04 7.61 -11.68
CA VAL A 44 -7.32 9.01 -11.93
C VAL A 44 -6.43 9.51 -13.06
N SER A 45 -7.04 10.23 -14.00
CA SER A 45 -6.35 10.95 -15.05
C SER A 45 -6.96 12.34 -15.20
N PRO A 46 -6.18 13.37 -15.55
CA PRO A 46 -6.74 14.69 -15.83
C PRO A 46 -7.48 14.65 -17.16
N LYS A 47 -8.57 15.42 -17.30
CA LYS A 47 -9.26 15.53 -18.60
C LYS A 47 -8.36 16.14 -19.68
N ASN A 48 -7.51 17.10 -19.29
CA ASN A 48 -6.50 17.67 -20.15
C ASN A 48 -5.11 17.18 -19.74
N ILE A 49 -4.39 16.55 -20.67
CA ILE A 49 -3.07 15.94 -20.44
C ILE A 49 -2.03 17.00 -20.07
N GLU A 50 -2.15 18.23 -20.57
CA GLU A 50 -1.23 19.33 -20.24
C GLU A 50 -1.21 19.66 -18.75
N GLU A 51 -2.30 19.36 -18.04
CA GLU A 51 -2.47 19.65 -16.61
C GLU A 51 -1.96 18.53 -15.70
N MET A 52 -1.28 17.52 -16.24
CA MET A 52 -0.73 16.40 -15.46
C MET A 52 0.18 16.86 -14.31
N HIS A 53 0.97 17.91 -14.54
CA HIS A 53 1.82 18.52 -13.52
C HIS A 53 1.00 19.06 -12.32
N LYS A 54 -0.19 19.62 -12.57
CA LYS A 54 -1.11 20.09 -11.51
C LYS A 54 -1.68 18.91 -10.73
N LEU A 55 -2.00 17.80 -11.41
CA LEU A 55 -2.44 16.57 -10.75
C LEU A 55 -1.35 16.03 -9.80
N HIS A 56 -0.10 15.95 -10.23
CA HIS A 56 1.00 15.52 -9.37
C HIS A 56 1.21 16.44 -8.17
N ALA A 57 1.18 17.76 -8.38
CA ALA A 57 1.29 18.73 -7.29
C ALA A 57 0.12 18.61 -6.30
N GLY A 58 -1.11 18.46 -6.80
CA GLY A 58 -2.30 18.27 -5.96
C GLY A 58 -2.26 16.96 -5.17
N LEU A 59 -1.79 15.87 -5.78
CA LEU A 59 -1.61 14.59 -5.12
C LEU A 59 -0.57 14.67 -3.99
N GLN A 60 0.52 15.42 -4.17
CA GLN A 60 1.50 15.64 -3.10
C GLN A 60 0.89 16.41 -1.92
N LEU A 61 -0.01 17.35 -2.17
CA LEU A 61 -0.73 18.07 -1.11
C LEU A 61 -1.74 17.15 -0.41
N LEU A 62 -2.48 16.34 -1.18
CA LEU A 62 -3.42 15.36 -0.66
C LEU A 62 -2.73 14.33 0.25
N HIS A 63 -1.55 13.85 -0.13
CA HIS A 63 -0.74 12.92 0.67
C HIS A 63 -0.27 13.50 2.00
N LYS A 64 -0.13 14.82 2.10
CA LYS A 64 0.19 15.53 3.35
C LYS A 64 -1.05 15.75 4.22
N ALA A 65 -2.20 15.94 3.59
CA ALA A 65 -3.47 16.13 4.30
C ALA A 65 -4.01 14.81 4.86
N ASP A 66 -3.77 13.69 4.17
CA ASP A 66 -4.34 12.39 4.50
C ASP A 66 -3.28 11.27 4.56
N ALA A 67 -3.13 10.68 5.74
CA ALA A 67 -2.14 9.64 5.98
C ALA A 67 -2.50 8.29 5.31
N GLN A 68 -3.79 8.02 5.09
CA GLN A 68 -4.29 6.73 4.58
C GLN A 68 -4.36 6.65 3.06
N ILE A 69 -3.92 7.69 2.36
CA ILE A 69 -3.86 7.68 0.90
C ILE A 69 -2.48 7.25 0.43
N GLU A 70 -2.49 6.38 -0.58
CA GLU A 70 -1.31 6.02 -1.36
C GLU A 70 -1.55 6.32 -2.83
N SER A 71 -0.51 6.71 -3.55
CA SER A 71 -0.57 6.92 -4.98
C SER A 71 0.60 6.24 -5.67
N VAL A 72 0.31 5.59 -6.79
CA VAL A 72 1.29 4.96 -7.68
C VAL A 72 1.17 5.67 -9.01
N VAL A 73 2.21 6.43 -9.36
CA VAL A 73 2.27 7.19 -10.61
C VAL A 73 2.65 6.26 -11.76
N ARG A 74 1.85 6.26 -12.83
CA ARG A 74 2.23 5.80 -14.17
C ARG A 74 2.20 7.00 -15.13
N ASP A 75 2.65 6.82 -16.37
CA ASP A 75 2.88 7.92 -17.33
C ASP A 75 1.68 8.87 -17.50
N VAL A 76 0.48 8.33 -17.76
CA VAL A 76 -0.73 9.13 -18.05
C VAL A 76 -1.85 8.93 -17.02
N GLU A 77 -1.67 7.96 -16.13
CA GLU A 77 -2.68 7.56 -15.17
C GLU A 77 -2.04 7.40 -13.80
N VAL A 78 -2.74 7.81 -12.76
CA VAL A 78 -2.31 7.62 -11.38
C VAL A 78 -3.28 6.68 -10.70
N ILE A 79 -2.76 5.62 -10.09
CA ILE A 79 -3.55 4.74 -9.24
C ILE A 79 -3.52 5.33 -7.84
N VAL A 80 -4.67 5.72 -7.32
CA VAL A 80 -4.82 6.19 -5.94
C VAL A 80 -5.53 5.11 -5.14
N LYS A 81 -5.03 4.84 -3.93
CA LYS A 81 -5.60 3.88 -3.00
C LYS A 81 -6.12 4.59 -1.77
N ALA A 82 -7.30 4.18 -1.31
CA ALA A 82 -7.96 4.69 -0.12
C ALA A 82 -8.44 3.54 0.78
N ALA A 83 -8.74 3.86 2.04
CA ALA A 83 -9.20 2.89 3.03
C ALA A 83 -10.60 2.32 2.69
N GLY A 84 -11.45 3.13 2.05
CA GLY A 84 -12.81 2.73 1.67
C GLY A 84 -13.41 3.66 0.62
N GLU A 85 -14.62 3.34 0.15
CA GLU A 85 -15.28 4.07 -0.94
C GLU A 85 -15.66 5.51 -0.54
N VAL A 86 -16.25 5.69 0.64
CA VAL A 86 -16.63 7.03 1.14
C VAL A 86 -15.39 7.92 1.33
N HIS A 87 -14.31 7.33 1.84
CA HIS A 87 -13.03 7.99 1.98
C HIS A 87 -12.49 8.42 0.60
N ALA A 88 -12.47 7.51 -0.36
CA ALA A 88 -12.06 7.79 -1.74
C ALA A 88 -12.84 8.96 -2.37
N GLN A 89 -14.18 8.93 -2.28
CA GLN A 89 -15.04 9.98 -2.83
C GLN A 89 -14.72 11.35 -2.24
N ARG A 90 -14.48 11.42 -0.93
CA ARG A 90 -14.10 12.67 -0.26
C ARG A 90 -12.75 13.18 -0.75
N CYS A 91 -11.75 12.31 -0.81
CA CYS A 91 -10.40 12.67 -1.23
C CYS A 91 -10.35 13.12 -2.70
N LEU A 92 -11.13 12.47 -3.57
CA LEU A 92 -11.27 12.85 -4.98
C LEU A 92 -11.91 14.23 -5.13
N LYS A 93 -12.96 14.51 -4.33
CA LYS A 93 -13.58 15.83 -4.30
C LYS A 93 -12.61 16.91 -3.81
N ASP A 94 -11.85 16.63 -2.75
CA ASP A 94 -10.85 17.57 -2.23
C ASP A 94 -9.70 17.80 -3.23
N LEU A 95 -9.32 16.77 -3.99
CA LEU A 95 -8.35 16.89 -5.08
C LEU A 95 -8.86 17.81 -6.20
N GLN A 96 -10.12 17.71 -6.59
CA GLN A 96 -10.75 18.55 -7.62
C GLN A 96 -11.02 19.99 -7.15
N GLU A 97 -11.49 20.20 -5.92
CA GLU A 97 -11.94 21.53 -5.46
C GLU A 97 -10.84 22.35 -4.79
N VAL A 98 -9.98 21.69 -4.01
CA VAL A 98 -9.05 22.38 -3.09
C VAL A 98 -7.60 22.31 -3.57
N PHE A 99 -7.11 21.12 -3.92
CA PHE A 99 -5.69 20.88 -4.15
C PHE A 99 -5.24 21.11 -5.60
N ALA A 100 -5.78 20.33 -6.56
CA ALA A 100 -5.34 20.38 -7.96
C ALA A 100 -6.16 21.39 -8.78
N LYS A 101 -7.44 21.61 -8.45
CA LYS A 101 -8.35 22.55 -9.16
C LYS A 101 -8.47 22.27 -10.65
N ILE A 102 -8.57 20.99 -10.99
CA ILE A 102 -8.69 20.49 -12.37
C ILE A 102 -9.84 19.48 -12.45
N GLU A 103 -10.37 19.32 -13.65
CA GLU A 103 -11.34 18.27 -13.93
C GLU A 103 -10.64 16.92 -14.12
N LEU A 104 -11.10 15.89 -13.40
CA LEU A 104 -10.54 14.56 -13.45
C LEU A 104 -11.50 13.58 -14.13
N ASN A 105 -10.93 12.62 -14.85
CA ASN A 105 -11.57 11.39 -15.22
C ASN A 105 -11.22 10.33 -14.17
N ILE A 106 -12.23 9.62 -13.66
CA ILE A 106 -12.09 8.68 -12.55
C ILE A 106 -12.68 7.34 -12.99
N SER A 107 -11.92 6.26 -12.82
CA SER A 107 -12.41 4.91 -13.09
C SER A 107 -13.33 4.42 -11.97
N ASP A 108 -14.07 3.35 -12.25
CA ASP A 108 -14.78 2.61 -11.21
C ASP A 108 -13.82 2.11 -10.11
N PRO A 109 -14.30 2.00 -8.86
CA PRO A 109 -13.49 1.51 -7.75
C PRO A 109 -13.13 0.03 -7.96
N ILE A 110 -11.84 -0.25 -7.84
CA ILE A 110 -11.24 -1.58 -7.96
C ILE A 110 -10.84 -2.05 -6.58
N VAL A 111 -11.30 -3.24 -6.19
CA VAL A 111 -10.90 -3.88 -4.93
C VAL A 111 -9.91 -5.00 -5.23
N SER A 112 -8.78 -5.01 -4.54
CA SER A 112 -7.82 -6.11 -4.64
C SER A 112 -8.33 -7.32 -3.86
N LEU A 113 -8.68 -8.38 -4.59
CA LEU A 113 -9.01 -9.67 -3.98
C LEU A 113 -7.72 -10.41 -3.60
N LYS A 114 -7.73 -11.07 -2.45
CA LYS A 114 -6.65 -11.95 -2.01
C LYS A 114 -7.07 -13.40 -2.27
N GLU A 115 -6.19 -14.17 -2.89
CA GLU A 115 -6.41 -15.59 -3.14
C GLU A 115 -5.82 -16.44 -2.00
N THR A 116 -6.48 -17.55 -1.69
CA THR A 116 -6.00 -18.55 -0.72
C THR A 116 -6.28 -19.96 -1.22
N ILE A 117 -5.50 -20.93 -0.75
CA ILE A 117 -5.69 -22.33 -1.11
C ILE A 117 -6.65 -22.96 -0.11
N ALA A 118 -7.86 -23.28 -0.57
CA ALA A 118 -8.79 -24.12 0.19
C ALA A 118 -8.36 -25.59 0.12
N VAL A 119 -8.48 -26.31 1.23
CA VAL A 119 -8.32 -27.77 1.29
C VAL A 119 -9.59 -28.33 1.91
N ASP A 120 -10.25 -29.27 1.23
CA ASP A 120 -11.39 -30.00 1.79
C ASP A 120 -10.94 -30.78 3.04
N GLU A 121 -11.63 -30.54 4.15
CA GLU A 121 -11.32 -31.13 5.46
C GLU A 121 -11.40 -32.66 5.45
N GLU A 122 -12.25 -33.23 4.57
CA GLU A 122 -12.45 -34.68 4.44
C GLU A 122 -11.22 -35.44 3.90
N VAL A 123 -10.23 -34.73 3.35
CA VAL A 123 -9.10 -35.35 2.62
C VAL A 123 -7.73 -34.92 3.18
N PHE A 124 -7.68 -34.49 4.43
CA PHE A 124 -6.44 -34.04 5.10
C PHE A 124 -5.52 -35.21 5.50
N THR A 125 -5.21 -36.10 4.57
CA THR A 125 -4.28 -37.22 4.78
C THR A 125 -2.90 -36.88 4.21
N TYR A 126 -1.85 -37.10 5.01
CA TYR A 126 -0.44 -36.90 4.67
C TYR A 126 0.03 -37.59 3.36
N LYS A 127 -0.71 -38.58 2.84
CA LYS A 127 -0.41 -39.26 1.57
C LYS A 127 -0.88 -38.52 0.32
N GLN A 128 -1.96 -37.73 0.37
CA GLN A 128 -2.38 -36.93 -0.78
C GLN A 128 -1.55 -35.64 -0.92
N MET A 129 -1.01 -35.19 0.20
CA MET A 129 -0.11 -34.05 0.34
C MET A 129 1.17 -34.11 -0.53
N GLU A 130 1.68 -35.30 -0.84
CA GLU A 130 2.86 -35.45 -1.69
C GLU A 130 2.61 -35.15 -3.17
N ARG A 131 1.34 -35.19 -3.61
CA ARG A 131 0.97 -35.12 -5.03
C ARG A 131 0.84 -33.70 -5.59
N LYS A 132 0.65 -32.68 -4.74
CA LYS A 132 0.55 -31.26 -5.15
C LYS A 132 1.88 -30.53 -4.94
N ARG A 133 2.95 -30.96 -5.62
CA ARG A 133 4.24 -30.26 -5.66
C ARG A 133 4.49 -29.78 -7.08
N SER A 134 4.75 -28.49 -7.24
CA SER A 134 5.17 -27.93 -8.52
C SER A 134 6.69 -27.85 -8.55
N THR A 135 7.31 -28.47 -9.55
CA THR A 135 8.77 -28.46 -9.70
C THR A 135 9.13 -27.74 -10.99
N VAL A 136 9.95 -26.69 -10.87
CA VAL A 136 10.40 -25.87 -11.99
C VAL A 136 11.92 -25.94 -12.05
N PHE A 137 12.46 -26.03 -13.26
CA PHE A 137 13.90 -25.93 -13.51
C PHE A 137 14.25 -24.51 -13.94
N THR A 138 15.41 -24.02 -13.52
CA THR A 138 15.94 -22.76 -14.04
C THR A 138 16.23 -22.87 -15.53
N THR A 139 16.29 -21.73 -16.23
CA THR A 139 16.51 -21.68 -17.69
C THR A 139 17.78 -22.40 -18.12
N ASN A 140 18.82 -22.37 -17.28
CA ASN A 140 20.09 -23.08 -17.49
C ASN A 140 20.06 -24.55 -17.03
N LYS A 141 18.93 -25.05 -16.49
CA LYS A 141 18.72 -26.40 -15.93
C LYS A 141 19.68 -26.80 -14.81
N GLN A 142 20.42 -25.86 -14.22
CA GLN A 142 21.37 -26.14 -13.15
C GLN A 142 20.70 -26.19 -11.77
N CYS A 143 19.50 -25.63 -11.63
CA CYS A 143 18.77 -25.61 -10.38
C CYS A 143 17.34 -26.09 -10.57
N ARG A 144 16.84 -26.84 -9.57
CA ARG A 144 15.49 -27.37 -9.51
C ARG A 144 14.81 -26.83 -8.25
N ILE A 145 13.73 -26.08 -8.41
CA ILE A 145 12.96 -25.51 -7.33
C ILE A 145 11.66 -26.30 -7.22
N THR A 146 11.40 -26.88 -6.05
CA THR A 146 10.14 -27.58 -5.76
C THR A 146 9.37 -26.79 -4.72
N LEU A 147 8.18 -26.31 -5.09
CA LEU A 147 7.32 -25.50 -4.24
C LEU A 147 6.05 -26.26 -3.86
N ARG A 148 5.55 -25.93 -2.67
CA ARG A 148 4.28 -26.43 -2.15
C ARG A 148 3.60 -25.32 -1.36
N ALA A 149 2.33 -25.09 -1.65
CA ALA A 149 1.52 -24.12 -0.95
C ALA A 149 0.39 -24.83 -0.19
N MET A 150 0.14 -24.40 1.04
CA MET A 150 -0.86 -24.98 1.95
C MET A 150 -1.58 -23.86 2.71
N PRO A 151 -2.86 -24.08 3.09
CA PRO A 151 -3.55 -23.13 3.96
C PRO A 151 -2.82 -23.01 5.29
N LEU A 152 -2.63 -21.77 5.73
CA LEU A 152 -2.03 -21.48 7.03
C LEU A 152 -3.11 -21.58 8.12
N PRO A 153 -2.85 -22.27 9.26
CA PRO A 153 -3.76 -22.26 10.39
C PRO A 153 -4.08 -20.83 10.85
N THR A 154 -5.34 -20.58 11.22
CA THR A 154 -5.83 -19.24 11.62
C THR A 154 -5.01 -18.63 12.76
N VAL A 155 -4.65 -19.42 13.77
CA VAL A 155 -3.82 -18.96 14.90
C VAL A 155 -2.47 -18.39 14.44
N ILE A 156 -1.83 -19.03 13.45
CA ILE A 156 -0.54 -18.56 12.92
C ILE A 156 -0.76 -17.35 12.01
N LYS A 157 -1.83 -17.35 11.22
CA LYS A 157 -2.22 -16.21 10.38
C LYS A 157 -2.39 -14.93 11.22
N ASP A 158 -3.19 -15.01 12.28
CA ASP A 158 -3.49 -13.85 13.15
C ASP A 158 -2.23 -13.39 13.89
N PHE A 159 -1.37 -14.32 14.30
CA PHE A 159 -0.08 -14.01 14.91
C PHE A 159 0.85 -13.27 13.93
N ILE A 160 0.93 -13.73 12.67
CA ILE A 160 1.76 -13.09 11.64
C ILE A 160 1.20 -11.71 11.30
N GLU A 161 -0.12 -11.56 11.13
CA GLU A 161 -0.75 -10.25 10.87
C GLU A 161 -0.50 -9.27 12.01
N ALA A 162 -0.50 -9.72 13.27
CA ALA A 162 -0.18 -8.87 14.42
C ALA A 162 1.30 -8.45 14.50
N HIS A 163 2.21 -9.24 13.89
CA HIS A 163 3.67 -9.03 13.98
C HIS A 163 4.33 -8.77 12.61
N GLU A 164 3.55 -8.44 11.58
CA GLU A 164 4.00 -8.26 10.19
C GLU A 164 5.24 -7.36 10.09
N LYS A 165 5.24 -6.25 10.83
CA LYS A 165 6.34 -5.26 10.82
C LYS A 165 7.66 -5.76 11.43
N GLY A 166 7.61 -6.73 12.34
CA GLY A 166 8.83 -7.32 12.91
C GLY A 166 9.48 -8.34 11.98
N LEU A 167 8.70 -8.92 11.06
CA LEU A 167 9.20 -9.85 10.04
C LEU A 167 9.90 -9.12 8.87
N GLU A 168 9.46 -7.91 8.54
CA GLU A 168 10.12 -7.06 7.54
C GLU A 168 11.55 -6.67 7.95
N GLU A 169 11.84 -6.53 9.25
CA GLU A 169 13.19 -6.22 9.76
C GLU A 169 14.14 -7.43 9.76
N LEU A 170 13.63 -8.65 9.56
CA LEU A 170 14.38 -9.91 9.57
C LEU A 170 14.75 -10.44 8.17
N CYS A 171 14.13 -9.91 7.11
CA CYS A 171 14.41 -10.27 5.71
C CYS A 171 15.38 -9.27 5.07
#